data_AF-W4G5M1-F1
#
_entry.id   AF-W4G5M1-F1
#
_cell.length_a   1.000
_cell.length_b   1.000
_cell.length_c   1.000
_cell.angle_alpha   90.00
_cell.angle_beta   90.00
_cell.angle_gamma   90.00
#
_symmetry.space_group_name_H-M   'P 1'
#
loop_
_entity.id
_entity.type
_entity.pdbx_description
1 polymer ?
#
loop_
_entity_poly.entity_id
_entity_poly.type
_entity_poly.pdbx_seq_one_letter_code
_entity_poly.pdbx_strand_id
1 'polypeptide(L)'
;MTALPRIVVENEPARIYHIHTFGGWTIDIDFNLPESSQPELERLTALVGTLVEAECPAAKCFGVTGVGEGIVWNCVTAGYTNLKFKVKGELHANPGPTIGNGKTKAAATHPDVVQSIQAFVDEYVSEARLHQGLTILDERGLPRSLKSMGYFIKWVQGDVLKEEADTIAANALNARTLIAPIAANARGWFKQAVAAYT
;
A
#
# COMPACT_ATOMS: atom_id res chain seq x y z
N MET A 1 11.66 16.55 -30.97
CA MET A 1 10.30 16.40 -30.42
C MET A 1 9.37 15.97 -31.54
N THR A 2 9.26 14.66 -31.77
CA THR A 2 8.41 14.12 -32.83
C THR A 2 7.05 13.83 -32.23
N ALA A 3 6.09 14.71 -32.48
CA ALA A 3 4.71 14.51 -32.04
C ALA A 3 4.20 13.19 -32.62
N LEU A 4 3.79 12.27 -31.76
CA LEU A 4 3.06 11.08 -32.17
C LEU A 4 1.82 11.53 -32.96
N PRO A 5 1.52 10.93 -34.12
CA PRO A 5 0.31 11.27 -34.87
C PRO A 5 -0.89 10.81 -34.05
N ARG A 6 -1.45 11.71 -33.25
CA ARG A 6 -2.66 11.46 -32.48
C ARG A 6 -3.85 11.68 -33.40
N ILE A 7 -4.61 10.62 -33.63
CA ILE A 7 -5.99 10.78 -34.05
C ILE A 7 -6.71 11.42 -32.86
N VAL A 8 -6.82 12.75 -32.88
CA VAL A 8 -7.60 13.51 -31.91
C VAL A 8 -9.05 13.42 -32.37
N VAL A 9 -9.82 12.53 -31.74
CA VAL A 9 -11.28 12.50 -31.92
C VAL A 9 -11.90 13.42 -30.89
N GLU A 10 -12.40 14.55 -31.34
CA GLU A 10 -13.16 15.53 -30.54
C GLU A 10 -14.46 15.87 -31.27
N ASN A 11 -15.56 15.95 -30.54
CA ASN A 11 -16.88 16.36 -31.04
C ASN A 11 -17.69 16.93 -29.87
N GLU A 12 -17.59 18.25 -29.66
CA GLU A 12 -18.29 18.92 -28.56
C GLU A 12 -19.82 18.78 -28.64
N PRO A 13 -20.49 18.91 -29.81
CA PRO A 13 -21.92 18.65 -29.91
C PRO A 13 -22.34 17.25 -29.43
N ALA A 14 -21.51 16.24 -29.69
CA ALA A 14 -21.72 14.88 -29.21
C ALA A 14 -21.12 14.61 -27.82
N ARG A 15 -20.56 15.65 -27.17
CA ARG A 15 -19.88 15.59 -25.86
C ARG A 15 -18.69 14.61 -25.81
N ILE A 16 -17.96 14.51 -26.92
CA ILE A 16 -16.74 13.70 -27.03
C ILE A 16 -15.54 14.62 -26.88
N TYR A 17 -14.79 14.46 -25.79
CA TYR A 17 -13.61 15.27 -25.48
C TYR A 17 -12.39 14.37 -25.36
N HIS A 18 -11.25 14.87 -25.85
CA HIS A 18 -9.99 14.18 -25.72
C HIS A 18 -9.45 14.33 -24.29
N ILE A 19 -8.88 13.27 -23.73
CA ILE A 19 -8.46 13.26 -22.31
C ILE A 19 -7.39 14.32 -21.98
N HIS A 20 -6.59 14.74 -22.97
CA HIS A 20 -5.54 15.76 -22.77
C HIS A 20 -6.09 17.17 -22.67
N THR A 21 -7.37 17.38 -23.02
CA THR A 21 -8.06 18.66 -22.81
C THR A 21 -8.16 19.01 -21.32
N PHE A 22 -8.08 18.01 -20.44
CA PHE A 22 -8.15 18.18 -18.98
C PHE A 22 -6.77 18.31 -18.31
N GLY A 23 -5.71 18.49 -19.09
CA GLY A 23 -4.32 18.55 -18.62
C GLY A 23 -3.62 17.18 -18.60
N GLY A 24 -2.31 17.21 -18.33
CA GLY A 24 -1.49 16.00 -18.27
C GLY A 24 -0.08 16.28 -17.76
N TRP A 25 0.59 15.22 -17.34
CA TRP A 25 1.94 15.25 -16.78
C TRP A 25 2.79 14.15 -17.43
N THR A 26 4.10 14.37 -17.47
CA THR A 26 5.08 13.42 -18.00
C THR A 26 6.21 13.28 -16.99
N ILE A 27 6.66 12.06 -16.78
CA ILE A 27 7.86 11.74 -16.03
C ILE A 27 8.66 10.67 -16.77
N ASP A 28 9.96 10.65 -16.51
CA ASP A 28 10.84 9.55 -16.88
C ASP A 28 11.03 8.63 -15.67
N ILE A 29 10.86 7.32 -15.89
CA ILE A 29 11.09 6.29 -14.88
C ILE A 29 12.32 5.49 -15.29
N ASP A 30 13.37 5.54 -14.48
CA ASP A 30 14.53 4.67 -14.66
C ASP A 30 14.24 3.31 -14.04
N PHE A 31 14.02 2.30 -14.88
CA PHE A 31 13.79 0.92 -14.43
C PHE A 31 15.03 0.26 -13.82
N ASN A 32 16.23 0.82 -14.03
CA ASN A 32 17.44 0.34 -13.38
C ASN A 32 17.60 0.88 -11.96
N LEU A 33 16.88 1.96 -11.61
CA LEU A 33 16.87 2.55 -10.28
C LEU A 33 15.47 3.06 -9.92
N PRO A 34 14.47 2.17 -9.81
CA PRO A 34 13.06 2.55 -9.69
C PRO A 34 12.77 3.37 -8.43
N GLU A 35 13.50 3.13 -7.32
CA GLU A 35 13.42 3.93 -6.10
C GLU A 35 13.70 5.43 -6.32
N SER A 36 14.50 5.80 -7.32
CA SER A 36 14.81 7.21 -7.60
C SER A 36 13.64 7.99 -8.23
N SER A 37 12.73 7.29 -8.91
CA SER A 37 11.56 7.89 -9.57
C SER A 37 10.35 7.99 -8.65
N GLN A 38 10.41 7.32 -7.49
CA GLN A 38 9.32 7.23 -6.54
C GLN A 38 9.03 8.57 -5.82
N PRO A 39 10.03 9.35 -5.37
CA PRO A 39 9.79 10.67 -4.80
C PRO A 39 9.14 11.64 -5.78
N GLU A 40 9.45 11.57 -7.08
CA GLU A 40 8.83 12.44 -8.09
C GLU A 40 7.40 11.99 -8.41
N LEU A 41 7.15 10.69 -8.44
CA LEU A 41 5.80 10.13 -8.54
C LEU A 41 4.93 10.53 -7.35
N GLU A 42 5.47 10.45 -6.14
CA GLU A 42 4.79 10.83 -4.90
C GLU A 42 4.66 12.35 -4.80
N ARG A 43 5.66 13.14 -5.20
CA ARG A 43 5.58 14.60 -5.28
C ARG A 43 4.53 15.02 -6.28
N LEU A 44 4.50 14.45 -7.48
CA LEU A 44 3.45 14.76 -8.46
C LEU A 44 2.11 14.25 -7.94
N THR A 45 2.03 13.10 -7.28
CA THR A 45 0.78 12.65 -6.66
C THR A 45 0.38 13.54 -5.48
N ALA A 46 1.29 14.13 -4.71
CA ALA A 46 0.96 15.00 -3.60
C ALA A 46 0.64 16.41 -4.10
N LEU A 47 1.37 16.94 -5.07
CA LEU A 47 1.19 18.26 -5.68
C LEU A 47 -0.01 18.28 -6.63
N VAL A 48 -0.12 17.27 -7.49
CA VAL A 48 -1.24 17.11 -8.43
C VAL A 48 -2.40 16.43 -7.74
N GLY A 49 -2.21 15.50 -6.80
CA GLY A 49 -3.31 14.94 -6.02
C GLY A 49 -3.88 15.92 -5.02
N THR A 50 -3.12 16.83 -4.40
CA THR A 50 -3.77 17.94 -3.66
C THR A 50 -4.55 18.86 -4.60
N LEU A 51 -4.07 19.10 -5.83
CA LEU A 51 -4.83 19.88 -6.81
C LEU A 51 -6.05 19.12 -7.38
N VAL A 52 -5.92 17.83 -7.66
CA VAL A 52 -6.94 16.95 -8.26
C VAL A 52 -7.95 16.49 -7.22
N GLU A 53 -7.51 16.12 -6.00
CA GLU A 53 -8.38 15.84 -4.87
C GLU A 53 -9.06 17.11 -4.36
N ALA A 54 -8.40 18.28 -4.34
CA ALA A 54 -9.11 19.52 -4.03
C ALA A 54 -10.16 19.82 -5.11
N GLU A 55 -9.81 19.63 -6.39
CA GLU A 55 -10.73 19.89 -7.50
C GLU A 55 -10.36 19.08 -8.76
N CYS A 56 -11.24 18.16 -9.16
CA CYS A 56 -11.05 17.35 -10.35
C CYS A 56 -10.94 18.23 -11.61
N PRO A 57 -9.83 18.20 -12.38
CA PRO A 57 -9.64 19.04 -13.56
C PRO A 57 -10.69 18.81 -14.65
N ALA A 58 -11.13 17.56 -14.81
CA ALA A 58 -12.20 17.22 -15.75
C ALA A 58 -13.55 17.78 -15.30
N ALA A 59 -13.90 17.67 -14.02
CA ALA A 59 -15.14 18.24 -13.50
C ALA A 59 -15.15 19.77 -13.62
N LYS A 60 -14.02 20.41 -13.27
CA LYS A 60 -13.83 21.86 -13.37
C LYS A 60 -14.03 22.37 -14.78
N CYS A 61 -13.52 21.64 -15.79
CA CYS A 61 -13.71 21.98 -17.20
C CYS A 61 -15.21 22.07 -17.59
N PHE A 62 -16.08 21.32 -16.92
CA PHE A 62 -17.52 21.36 -17.13
C PHE A 62 -18.28 22.23 -16.10
N GLY A 63 -17.57 23.05 -15.33
CA GLY A 63 -18.16 23.93 -14.30
C GLY A 63 -18.67 23.19 -13.07
N VAL A 64 -18.23 21.96 -12.84
CA VAL A 64 -18.61 21.12 -11.68
C VAL A 64 -17.43 21.03 -10.72
N THR A 65 -17.68 21.25 -9.44
CA THR A 65 -16.67 21.09 -8.38
C THR A 65 -16.81 19.71 -7.74
N GLY A 66 -15.71 18.99 -7.57
CA GLY A 66 -15.71 17.69 -6.90
C GLY A 66 -14.30 17.13 -6.72
N VAL A 67 -14.15 16.24 -5.74
CA VAL A 67 -12.88 15.57 -5.41
C VAL A 67 -12.50 14.64 -6.57
N GLY A 68 -11.27 14.77 -7.07
CA GLY A 68 -10.71 13.88 -8.09
C GLY A 68 -10.04 12.66 -7.47
N GLU A 69 -10.24 11.49 -8.08
CA GLU A 69 -9.76 10.21 -7.55
C GLU A 69 -8.23 10.03 -7.63
N GLY A 70 -7.58 10.66 -8.62
CA GLY A 70 -6.14 10.54 -8.85
C GLY A 70 -5.76 10.62 -10.33
N ILE A 71 -4.61 10.02 -10.68
CA ILE A 71 -3.97 10.12 -12.00
C ILE A 71 -3.77 8.74 -12.62
N VAL A 72 -4.00 8.62 -13.92
CA VAL A 72 -3.66 7.44 -14.72
C VAL A 72 -2.42 7.72 -15.56
N TRP A 73 -1.38 6.91 -15.36
CA TRP A 73 -0.12 6.97 -16.06
C TRP A 73 -0.10 5.95 -17.21
N ASN A 74 0.37 6.38 -18.37
CA ASN A 74 0.58 5.52 -19.54
C ASN A 74 2.03 5.67 -19.99
N CYS A 75 2.75 4.56 -20.17
CA CYS A 75 4.08 4.59 -20.74
C CYS A 75 4.01 4.97 -22.23
N VAL A 76 4.86 5.92 -22.64
CA VAL A 76 4.92 6.42 -24.02
C VAL A 76 6.08 5.80 -24.82
N THR A 77 6.93 5.01 -24.17
CA THR A 77 8.08 4.35 -24.81
C THR A 77 7.60 3.32 -25.83
N ALA A 78 8.18 3.37 -27.03
CA ALA A 78 7.87 2.42 -28.10
C ALA A 78 8.11 0.98 -27.62
N GLY A 79 7.13 0.10 -27.88
CA GLY A 79 7.14 -1.29 -27.40
C GLY A 79 6.59 -1.52 -25.99
N TYR A 80 6.32 -0.46 -25.22
CA TYR A 80 5.83 -0.54 -23.83
C TYR A 80 4.52 0.22 -23.59
N THR A 81 3.78 0.57 -24.66
CA THR A 81 2.55 1.38 -24.61
C THR A 81 1.38 0.72 -23.87
N ASN A 82 1.51 -0.57 -23.53
CA ASN A 82 0.59 -1.33 -22.70
C ASN A 82 0.81 -1.14 -21.18
N LEU A 83 1.95 -0.58 -20.76
CA LEU A 83 2.23 -0.35 -19.34
C LEU A 83 1.44 0.87 -18.85
N LYS A 84 0.53 0.59 -17.90
CA LYS A 84 -0.35 1.58 -17.30
C LYS A 84 -0.48 1.33 -15.82
N PHE A 85 -0.50 2.39 -15.04
CA PHE A 85 -0.81 2.31 -13.62
C PHE A 85 -1.59 3.55 -13.20
N LYS A 86 -2.24 3.47 -12.05
CA LYS A 86 -2.94 4.60 -11.46
C LYS A 86 -2.38 4.88 -10.09
N VAL A 87 -2.31 6.16 -9.75
CA VAL A 87 -2.04 6.61 -8.38
C VAL A 87 -3.29 7.33 -7.90
N LYS A 88 -3.80 6.93 -6.74
CA LYS A 88 -4.98 7.53 -6.12
C LYS A 88 -4.54 8.36 -4.93
N GLY A 89 -5.22 9.48 -4.70
CA GLY A 89 -4.99 10.26 -3.49
C GLY A 89 -5.57 9.59 -2.24
N GLU A 90 -5.20 10.13 -1.07
CA GLU A 90 -5.49 9.53 0.23
C GLU A 90 -6.98 9.65 0.60
N LEU A 91 -7.67 10.70 0.17
CA LEU A 91 -9.10 10.91 0.44
C LEU A 91 -9.99 9.90 -0.30
N HIS A 92 -9.48 9.32 -1.40
CA HIS A 92 -10.13 8.27 -2.17
C HIS A 92 -9.52 6.87 -1.96
N ALA A 93 -8.60 6.72 -1.01
CA ALA A 93 -8.03 5.43 -0.64
C ALA A 93 -9.00 4.59 0.21
N ASN A 94 -10.18 4.27 -0.34
CA ASN A 94 -11.01 3.20 0.23
C ASN A 94 -10.31 1.85 -0.03
N PRO A 95 -10.00 1.05 1.01
CA PRO A 95 -9.58 -0.33 0.84
C PRO A 95 -10.82 -1.18 0.54
N GLY A 96 -11.44 -0.97 -0.63
CA GLY A 96 -12.46 -1.88 -1.14
C GLY A 96 -11.90 -3.30 -1.30
N PRO A 97 -12.73 -4.34 -1.12
CA PRO A 97 -12.30 -5.73 -1.05
C PRO A 97 -11.78 -6.17 -2.42
N THR A 98 -10.47 -6.04 -2.61
CA THR A 98 -9.82 -6.61 -3.78
C THR A 98 -9.63 -8.09 -3.48
N ILE A 99 -10.58 -8.90 -3.95
CA ILE A 99 -10.37 -10.33 -4.16
C ILE A 99 -9.38 -10.44 -5.32
N GLY A 100 -8.10 -10.48 -4.97
CA GLY A 100 -7.01 -10.68 -5.90
C GLY A 100 -5.74 -10.82 -5.10
N ASN A 101 -5.06 -11.94 -5.27
CA ASN A 101 -3.81 -12.33 -4.61
C ASN A 101 -2.63 -11.38 -4.95
N GLY A 102 -2.75 -10.10 -4.60
CA GLY A 102 -1.72 -9.09 -4.70
C GLY A 102 -1.19 -8.82 -3.31
N LYS A 103 0.06 -9.22 -3.07
CA LYS A 103 0.87 -8.86 -1.91
C LYS A 103 0.57 -7.41 -1.53
N THR A 104 0.15 -7.20 -0.30
CA THR A 104 0.09 -5.89 0.35
C THR A 104 1.36 -5.14 -0.03
N LYS A 105 1.23 -4.10 -0.87
CA LYS A 105 2.35 -3.19 -1.12
C LYS A 105 2.70 -2.63 0.24
N ALA A 106 3.84 -3.06 0.78
CA ALA A 106 4.52 -2.30 1.81
C ALA A 106 4.69 -0.91 1.19
N ALA A 107 4.00 0.07 1.78
CA ALA A 107 4.28 1.47 1.48
C ALA A 107 5.79 1.65 1.59
N ALA A 108 6.40 2.41 0.67
CA ALA A 108 7.77 2.84 0.84
C ALA A 108 7.80 3.73 2.10
N THR A 109 8.03 3.09 3.24
CA THR A 109 8.08 3.74 4.54
C THR A 109 9.43 4.44 4.64
N HIS A 110 9.41 5.75 4.91
CA HIS A 110 10.60 6.52 5.29
C HIS A 110 11.41 5.75 6.35
N PRO A 111 12.75 5.87 6.39
CA PRO A 111 13.59 5.19 7.38
C PRO A 111 13.10 5.38 8.81
N ASP A 112 12.60 6.57 9.15
CA ASP A 112 12.05 6.90 10.48
C ASP A 112 10.76 6.11 10.78
N VAL A 113 9.93 5.85 9.76
CA VAL A 113 8.71 5.04 9.88
C VAL A 113 9.05 3.56 9.95
N VAL A 114 10.06 3.10 9.21
CA VAL A 114 10.55 1.71 9.32
C VAL A 114 11.15 1.46 10.71
N GLN A 115 11.92 2.41 11.22
CA GLN A 115 12.53 2.32 12.54
C GLN A 115 11.48 2.34 13.66
N SER A 116 10.44 3.16 13.54
CA SER A 116 9.32 3.16 14.50
C SER A 116 8.47 1.89 14.43
N ILE A 117 8.26 1.33 13.23
CA ILE A 117 7.59 0.02 13.08
C ILE A 117 8.42 -1.10 13.72
N GLN A 118 9.74 -1.11 13.50
CA GLN A 118 10.60 -2.14 14.09
C GLN A 118 10.67 -1.99 15.61
N ALA A 119 10.84 -0.76 16.12
CA ALA A 119 10.81 -0.49 17.55
C ALA A 119 9.48 -0.91 18.20
N PHE A 120 8.36 -0.66 17.53
CA PHE A 120 7.05 -1.14 17.97
C PHE A 120 6.99 -2.67 18.03
N VAL A 121 7.46 -3.36 16.99
CA VAL A 121 7.48 -4.82 16.97
C VAL A 121 8.35 -5.40 18.08
N ASP A 122 9.52 -4.81 18.32
CA ASP A 122 10.45 -5.31 19.34
C ASP A 122 9.92 -5.11 20.76
N GLU A 123 9.20 -4.00 21.00
CA GLU A 123 8.57 -3.72 22.29
C GLU A 123 7.35 -4.61 22.54
N TYR A 124 6.46 -4.73 21.55
CA TYR A 124 5.14 -5.33 21.76
C TYR A 124 5.04 -6.79 21.32
N VAL A 125 5.97 -7.34 20.52
CA VAL A 125 6.03 -8.79 20.25
C VAL A 125 6.93 -9.46 21.28
N SER A 126 6.55 -9.35 22.55
CA SER A 126 7.32 -9.87 23.68
C SER A 126 7.30 -11.40 23.75
N GLU A 127 8.35 -11.97 24.35
CA GLU A 127 8.46 -13.43 24.53
C GLU A 127 7.29 -14.00 25.35
N ALA A 128 6.81 -13.27 26.36
CA ALA A 128 5.64 -13.65 27.14
C ALA A 128 4.39 -13.83 26.26
N ARG A 129 4.15 -12.89 25.32
CA ARG A 129 3.04 -12.96 24.36
C ARG A 129 3.21 -14.13 23.40
N LEU A 130 4.43 -14.40 22.95
CA LEU A 130 4.73 -15.56 22.11
C LEU A 130 4.49 -16.90 22.84
N HIS A 131 4.82 -16.99 24.13
CA HIS A 131 4.50 -18.16 24.95
C HIS A 131 2.99 -18.35 25.14
N GLN A 132 2.23 -17.28 25.38
CA GLN A 132 0.76 -17.35 25.44
C GLN A 132 0.18 -17.90 24.13
N GLY A 133 0.72 -17.49 22.99
CA GLY A 133 0.32 -18.02 21.69
C GLY A 133 0.51 -19.54 21.56
N LEU A 134 1.51 -20.13 22.24
CA LEU A 134 1.67 -21.58 22.29
C LEU A 134 0.59 -22.24 23.15
N THR A 135 0.25 -21.65 24.30
CA THR A 135 -0.86 -22.13 25.15
C THR A 135 -2.17 -22.15 24.38
N ILE A 136 -2.45 -21.12 23.58
CA ILE A 136 -3.65 -21.07 22.73
C ILE A 136 -3.67 -22.17 21.66
N LEU A 137 -2.51 -22.61 21.16
CA LEU A 137 -2.46 -23.77 20.27
C LEU A 137 -2.87 -25.05 21.01
N ASP A 138 -2.36 -25.25 22.23
CA ASP A 138 -2.68 -26.43 23.04
C ASP A 138 -4.16 -26.46 23.42
N GLU A 139 -4.73 -25.32 23.83
CA GLU A 139 -6.16 -25.18 24.14
C GLU A 139 -7.05 -25.52 22.95
N ARG A 140 -6.57 -25.26 21.73
CA ARG A 140 -7.26 -25.59 20.48
C ARG A 140 -6.96 -27.00 19.97
N GLY A 141 -6.17 -27.78 20.70
CA GLY A 141 -5.75 -29.13 20.29
C GLY A 141 -4.90 -29.12 19.02
N LEU A 142 -4.24 -27.99 18.70
CA LEU A 142 -3.39 -27.87 17.52
C LEU A 142 -1.96 -28.32 17.85
N PRO A 143 -1.33 -29.16 17.02
CA PRO A 143 0.01 -29.66 17.30
C PRO A 143 1.02 -28.52 17.24
N ARG A 144 2.01 -28.51 18.15
CA ARG A 144 3.15 -27.58 18.12
C ARG A 144 4.13 -27.93 17.00
N SER A 145 3.68 -27.75 15.76
CA SER A 145 4.41 -28.08 14.53
C SER A 145 4.22 -26.97 13.50
N LEU A 146 5.02 -27.01 12.42
CA LEU A 146 4.91 -26.04 11.32
C LEU A 146 3.51 -25.98 10.69
N LYS A 147 2.69 -27.02 10.84
CA LYS A 147 1.28 -27.04 10.39
C LYS A 147 0.41 -26.02 11.13
N SER A 148 0.74 -25.72 12.39
CA SER A 148 -0.04 -24.80 13.25
C SER A 148 0.55 -23.39 13.29
N MET A 149 1.70 -23.17 12.66
CA MET A 149 2.39 -21.87 12.61
C MET A 149 1.50 -20.76 12.05
N GLY A 150 0.65 -21.06 11.06
CA GLY A 150 -0.30 -20.09 10.52
C GLY A 150 -1.36 -19.63 11.54
N TYR A 151 -1.82 -20.54 12.41
CA TYR A 151 -2.74 -20.21 13.49
C TYR A 151 -2.07 -19.38 14.58
N PHE A 152 -0.85 -19.77 14.96
CA PHE A 152 -0.03 -19.03 15.92
C PHE A 152 0.18 -17.57 15.49
N ILE A 153 0.68 -17.37 14.25
CA ILE A 153 0.96 -16.03 13.71
C ILE A 153 -0.32 -15.19 13.69
N LYS A 154 -1.44 -15.74 13.24
CA LYS A 154 -2.73 -15.01 13.21
C LYS A 154 -3.19 -14.61 14.61
N TRP A 155 -3.00 -15.48 15.60
CA TRP A 155 -3.36 -15.16 16.97
C TRP A 155 -2.49 -14.02 17.51
N VAL A 156 -1.16 -14.11 17.37
CA VAL A 156 -0.23 -13.06 17.84
C VAL A 156 -0.54 -11.71 17.17
N GLN A 157 -0.81 -11.70 15.86
CA GLN A 157 -1.21 -10.48 15.15
C GLN A 157 -2.50 -9.88 15.73
N GLY A 158 -3.51 -10.72 15.98
CA GLY A 158 -4.78 -10.27 16.53
C GLY A 158 -4.64 -9.73 17.94
N ASP A 159 -3.83 -10.37 18.76
CA ASP A 159 -3.56 -9.96 20.14
C ASP A 159 -2.85 -8.60 20.19
N VAL A 160 -1.72 -8.45 19.48
CA VAL A 160 -0.96 -7.18 19.42
C VAL A 160 -1.82 -6.04 18.87
N LEU A 161 -2.53 -6.26 17.76
CA LEU A 161 -3.34 -5.20 17.15
C LEU A 161 -4.53 -4.78 18.00
N LYS A 162 -5.03 -5.67 18.88
CA LYS A 162 -6.15 -5.38 19.76
C LYS A 162 -5.69 -4.68 21.03
N GLU A 163 -4.68 -5.21 21.70
CA GLU A 163 -4.19 -4.68 22.98
C GLU A 163 -3.45 -3.35 22.78
N GLU A 164 -2.74 -3.16 21.67
CA GLU A 164 -1.94 -1.95 21.41
C GLU A 164 -2.63 -0.94 20.49
N ALA A 165 -3.95 -1.04 20.30
CA ALA A 165 -4.71 -0.18 19.39
C ALA A 165 -4.55 1.32 19.71
N ASP A 166 -4.54 1.67 21.00
CA ASP A 166 -4.35 3.05 21.47
C ASP A 166 -2.94 3.57 21.17
N THR A 167 -1.92 2.73 21.39
CA THR A 167 -0.52 3.05 21.06
C THR A 167 -0.32 3.25 19.57
N ILE A 168 -0.93 2.39 18.74
CA ILE A 168 -0.89 2.49 17.27
C ILE A 168 -1.50 3.83 16.83
N ALA A 169 -2.65 4.21 17.40
CA ALA A 169 -3.30 5.48 17.11
C ALA A 169 -2.47 6.69 17.56
N ALA A 170 -1.91 6.64 18.77
CA ALA A 170 -1.10 7.72 19.34
C ALA A 170 0.20 7.99 18.55
N ASN A 171 0.78 6.95 17.95
CA ASN A 171 1.99 7.06 17.12
C ASN A 171 1.68 7.22 15.62
N ALA A 172 0.41 7.41 15.24
CA ALA A 172 -0.05 7.48 13.85
C ALA A 172 0.44 6.32 12.96
N LEU A 173 0.61 5.13 13.56
CA LEU A 173 1.05 3.94 12.85
C LEU A 173 -0.14 3.30 12.12
N ASN A 174 0.15 2.75 10.93
CA ASN A 174 -0.87 2.04 10.18
C ASN A 174 -0.91 0.56 10.61
N ALA A 175 -2.01 0.11 11.22
CA ALA A 175 -2.18 -1.29 11.62
C ALA A 175 -1.89 -2.30 10.48
N ARG A 176 -2.18 -1.93 9.23
CA ARG A 176 -1.92 -2.78 8.06
C ARG A 176 -0.43 -2.95 7.77
N THR A 177 0.40 -1.95 8.05
CA THR A 177 1.85 -2.04 7.84
C THR A 177 2.54 -2.86 8.94
N LEU A 178 1.92 -2.99 10.12
CA LEU A 178 2.43 -3.80 11.24
C LEU A 178 2.23 -5.31 11.06
N ILE A 179 1.23 -5.74 10.27
CA ILE A 179 0.88 -7.16 10.08
C ILE A 179 2.09 -8.00 9.63
N ALA A 180 2.82 -7.53 8.61
CA ALA A 180 3.92 -8.30 8.03
C ALA A 180 5.16 -8.38 8.94
N PRO A 181 5.64 -7.28 9.56
CA PRO A 181 6.70 -7.29 10.56
C PRO A 181 6.39 -8.17 11.78
N ILE A 182 5.18 -8.07 12.37
CA ILE A 182 4.76 -8.92 13.49
C ILE A 182 4.82 -10.39 13.09
N ALA A 183 4.31 -10.74 11.91
CA ALA A 183 4.37 -12.11 11.41
C ALA A 183 5.79 -12.60 11.17
N ALA A 184 6.71 -11.74 10.74
CA ALA A 184 8.10 -12.11 10.52
C ALA A 184 8.80 -12.47 11.83
N ASN A 185 8.66 -11.63 12.86
CA ASN A 185 9.20 -11.87 14.20
C ASN A 185 8.61 -13.15 14.81
N ALA A 186 7.28 -13.25 14.90
CA ALA A 186 6.59 -14.40 15.47
C ALA A 186 6.94 -15.72 14.75
N ARG A 187 7.08 -15.69 13.42
CA ARG A 187 7.50 -16.86 12.63
C ARG A 187 8.93 -17.29 12.95
N GLY A 188 9.85 -16.33 13.07
CA GLY A 188 11.25 -16.60 13.40
C GLY A 188 11.37 -17.32 14.74
N TRP A 189 10.69 -16.77 15.75
CA TRP A 189 10.65 -17.35 17.09
C TRP A 189 9.98 -18.74 17.12
N PHE A 190 8.80 -18.89 16.50
CA PHE A 190 8.06 -20.16 16.52
C PHE A 190 8.87 -21.32 15.90
N LYS A 191 9.64 -21.05 14.85
CA LYS A 191 10.52 -22.06 14.25
C LYS A 191 11.59 -22.55 15.23
N GLN A 192 12.18 -21.65 16.01
CA GLN A 192 13.18 -22.00 17.02
C GLN A 192 12.53 -22.77 18.18
N ALA A 193 11.38 -22.29 18.65
CA ALA A 193 10.64 -22.93 19.74
C ALA A 193 10.24 -24.37 19.39
N VAL A 194 9.70 -24.62 18.19
CA VAL A 194 9.30 -25.98 17.76
C VAL A 194 10.51 -26.89 17.49
N ALA A 195 11.62 -26.33 16.99
CA ALA A 195 12.86 -27.08 16.79
C ALA A 195 13.47 -27.58 18.12
N ALA A 196 13.22 -26.89 19.23
CA ALA A 196 13.66 -27.33 20.56
C ALA A 196 12.86 -28.53 21.11
N TYR A 197 11.70 -28.87 20.51
CA TYR A 197 10.84 -29.99 20.92
C TYR A 197 10.84 -31.16 19.93
N THR A 198 11.66 -31.11 18.87
CA THR A 198 11.82 -32.19 17.89
C THR A 198 13.13 -32.92 18.15
#